data_AF-F0HQL6-F1
#
_entry.id   AF-F0HQL6-F1
#
_cell.length_a   1.000
_cell.length_b   1.000
_cell.length_c   1.000
_cell.angle_alpha   90.00
_cell.angle_beta   90.00
_cell.angle_gamma   90.00
#
_symmetry.space_group_name_H-M   'P 1'
#
loop_
_entity.id
_entity.type
_entity.pdbx_description
1 polymer ?
#
loop_
_entity_poly.entity_id
_entity_poly.type
_entity_poly.pdbx_seq_one_letter_code
_entity_poly.pdbx_strand_id
1 'polypeptide(L)'
;MLHADESVAFCAYVRQRFPRAHIRLYTAGDFLDEPLLDRLRDAGLDELRMSIKLDVLDVDRADEIIDDAVDVLARAKRFIPQVMVEMPVIPGTGKAMRRLLDRLDQVGAFGINLLEFCYPMGAWDEFERRGFSVKNPPFPVLYDYGYAGGLPLAGSESLCLELLEYALDEGLSLGVHYCSLENKHRDQICVQNGACSVDAGVYERDPHDFFLKTVKVFDGDVSLARRALEACGIGAFSLEDEGLSLAFHPRHISIVQALPVVLCRSINVLEETADGFIVRELKLEPVKGA
;
A
#
# COMPACT_ATOMS: atom_id res chain seq x y z
N MET A 1 7.43 -25.16 6.78
CA MET A 1 6.06 -25.11 7.29
C MET A 1 6.13 -25.60 8.72
N LEU A 2 6.16 -24.66 9.67
CA LEU A 2 6.54 -24.95 11.05
C LEU A 2 5.42 -25.62 11.86
N HIS A 3 4.16 -25.29 11.55
CA HIS A 3 2.96 -25.78 12.24
C HIS A 3 2.08 -26.56 11.25
N ALA A 4 2.61 -27.69 10.78
CA ALA A 4 2.02 -28.41 9.65
C ALA A 4 0.63 -28.97 9.98
N ASP A 5 0.50 -29.60 11.13
CA ASP A 5 -0.74 -30.25 11.55
C ASP A 5 -1.84 -29.22 11.85
N GLU A 6 -1.49 -28.12 12.52
CA GLU A 6 -2.43 -27.04 12.82
C GLU A 6 -2.92 -26.34 11.55
N SER A 7 -2.04 -26.16 10.56
CA SER A 7 -2.40 -25.56 9.27
C SER A 7 -3.39 -26.44 8.50
N VAL A 8 -3.16 -27.74 8.47
CA VAL A 8 -4.09 -28.72 7.84
C VAL A 8 -5.42 -28.72 8.59
N ALA A 9 -5.39 -28.77 9.93
CA ALA A 9 -6.60 -28.75 10.75
C ALA A 9 -7.41 -27.46 10.55
N PHE A 10 -6.74 -26.32 10.44
CA PHE A 10 -7.37 -25.03 10.15
C PHE A 10 -8.05 -25.01 8.78
N CYS A 11 -7.38 -25.51 7.74
CA CYS A 11 -7.97 -25.61 6.40
C CYS A 11 -9.25 -26.47 6.43
N ALA A 12 -9.20 -27.64 7.06
CA ALA A 12 -10.33 -28.54 7.19
C ALA A 12 -11.49 -27.88 7.98
N TYR A 13 -11.18 -27.19 9.07
CA TYR A 13 -12.16 -26.45 9.88
C TYR A 13 -12.88 -25.37 9.06
N VAL A 14 -12.11 -24.53 8.34
CA VAL A 14 -12.67 -23.46 7.51
C VAL A 14 -13.52 -24.05 6.40
N ARG A 15 -13.04 -25.11 5.71
CA ARG A 15 -13.80 -25.75 4.63
C ARG A 15 -15.12 -26.36 5.14
N GLN A 16 -15.12 -26.98 6.32
CA GLN A 16 -16.33 -27.52 6.93
C GLN A 16 -17.35 -26.43 7.27
N ARG A 17 -16.90 -25.30 7.82
CA ARG A 17 -17.78 -24.23 8.33
C ARG A 17 -18.22 -23.24 7.26
N PHE A 18 -17.34 -22.99 6.29
CA PHE A 18 -17.50 -22.03 5.20
C PHE A 18 -17.12 -22.69 3.86
N PRO A 19 -17.96 -23.59 3.31
CA PRO A 19 -17.59 -24.40 2.14
C PRO A 19 -17.24 -23.63 0.87
N ARG A 20 -17.62 -22.34 0.78
CA ARG A 20 -17.32 -21.45 -0.36
C ARG A 20 -16.20 -20.46 -0.09
N ALA A 21 -15.61 -20.45 1.12
CA ALA A 21 -14.46 -19.60 1.40
C ALA A 21 -13.27 -20.05 0.54
N HIS A 22 -12.52 -19.06 0.05
CA HIS A 22 -11.23 -19.30 -0.60
C HIS A 22 -10.14 -19.33 0.46
N ILE A 23 -9.48 -20.48 0.62
CA ILE A 23 -8.50 -20.71 1.67
C ILE A 23 -7.10 -20.52 1.09
N ARG A 24 -6.37 -19.56 1.66
CA ARG A 24 -5.00 -19.23 1.28
C ARG A 24 -4.03 -19.49 2.42
N LEU A 25 -2.89 -20.08 2.11
CA LEU A 25 -1.81 -20.32 3.06
C LEU A 25 -0.50 -19.65 2.60
N TYR A 26 0.21 -19.01 3.52
CA TYR A 26 1.53 -18.39 3.27
C TYR A 26 2.65 -19.25 3.87
N THR A 27 3.74 -19.45 3.14
CA THR A 27 4.90 -20.24 3.59
C THR A 27 6.21 -19.76 2.96
N ALA A 28 7.35 -20.06 3.58
CA ALA A 28 8.67 -19.90 2.97
C ALA A 28 9.09 -21.11 2.11
N GLY A 29 8.25 -22.14 2.03
CA GLY A 29 8.53 -23.37 1.27
C GLY A 29 9.31 -24.44 2.04
N ASP A 30 10.00 -24.09 3.12
CA ASP A 30 10.71 -25.05 3.97
C ASP A 30 9.78 -26.19 4.41
N PHE A 31 10.30 -27.42 4.54
CA PHE A 31 9.55 -28.60 5.02
C PHE A 31 8.23 -28.90 4.27
N LEU A 32 8.02 -28.35 3.07
CA LEU A 32 6.81 -28.57 2.28
C LEU A 32 7.00 -29.80 1.37
N ASP A 33 6.83 -30.99 1.94
CA ASP A 33 6.93 -32.26 1.22
C ASP A 33 5.59 -32.70 0.59
N GLU A 34 5.65 -33.76 -0.24
CA GLU A 34 4.45 -34.28 -0.91
C GLU A 34 3.38 -34.80 0.07
N PRO A 35 3.70 -35.55 1.14
CA PRO A 35 2.71 -35.95 2.14
C PRO A 35 1.94 -34.78 2.76
N LEU A 36 2.64 -33.68 3.08
CA LEU A 36 1.99 -32.49 3.62
C LEU A 36 1.12 -31.79 2.57
N LEU A 37 1.59 -31.67 1.34
CA LEU A 37 0.83 -31.10 0.23
C LEU A 37 -0.46 -31.88 -0.06
N ASP A 38 -0.39 -33.21 0.02
CA ASP A 38 -1.54 -34.11 -0.13
C ASP A 38 -2.60 -33.85 0.95
N ARG A 39 -2.15 -33.75 2.21
CA ARG A 39 -3.02 -33.42 3.35
C ARG A 39 -3.65 -32.03 3.23
N LEU A 40 -2.90 -31.04 2.74
CA LEU A 40 -3.41 -29.68 2.51
C LEU A 40 -4.48 -29.65 1.41
N ARG A 41 -4.23 -30.35 0.30
CA ARG A 41 -5.22 -30.51 -0.78
C ARG A 41 -6.50 -31.15 -0.24
N ASP A 42 -6.38 -32.25 0.50
CA ASP A 42 -7.53 -32.98 1.03
C ASP A 42 -8.30 -32.18 2.09
N ALA A 43 -7.61 -31.29 2.82
CA ALA A 43 -8.24 -30.32 3.72
C ALA A 43 -8.93 -29.15 2.98
N GLY A 44 -8.78 -29.07 1.65
CA GLY A 44 -9.45 -28.09 0.80
C GLY A 44 -8.71 -26.76 0.68
N LEU A 45 -7.38 -26.75 0.73
CA LEU A 45 -6.58 -25.55 0.43
C LEU A 45 -6.74 -25.16 -1.06
N ASP A 46 -7.09 -23.90 -1.33
CA ASP A 46 -7.29 -23.40 -2.70
C ASP A 46 -6.02 -22.77 -3.28
N GLU A 47 -5.29 -22.01 -2.44
CA GLU A 47 -4.16 -21.19 -2.86
C GLU A 47 -2.97 -21.29 -1.88
N LEU A 48 -1.79 -21.54 -2.41
CA LEU A 48 -0.54 -21.50 -1.67
C LEU A 48 0.32 -20.32 -2.14
N ARG A 49 0.74 -19.48 -1.20
CA ARG A 49 1.67 -18.37 -1.44
C ARG A 49 3.03 -18.66 -0.85
N MET A 50 4.04 -18.70 -1.71
CA MET A 50 5.42 -18.95 -1.32
C MET A 50 6.22 -17.64 -1.31
N SER A 51 6.93 -17.37 -0.23
CA SER A 51 7.93 -16.31 -0.22
C SER A 51 9.25 -16.85 -0.73
N ILE A 52 9.81 -16.17 -1.73
CA ILE A 52 11.17 -16.40 -2.21
C ILE A 52 12.01 -15.25 -1.67
N LYS A 53 13.24 -15.53 -1.23
CA LYS A 53 14.10 -14.51 -0.62
C LYS A 53 15.35 -14.32 -1.48
N LEU A 54 15.37 -13.25 -2.26
CA LEU A 54 16.57 -12.77 -2.91
C LEU A 54 17.17 -11.64 -2.07
N ASP A 55 18.49 -11.62 -1.92
CA ASP A 55 19.23 -10.55 -1.25
C ASP A 55 20.24 -9.96 -2.25
N VAL A 56 20.53 -8.67 -2.11
CA VAL A 56 21.54 -7.96 -2.91
C VAL A 56 22.95 -8.50 -2.68
N LEU A 57 23.17 -9.18 -1.56
CA LEU A 57 24.45 -9.82 -1.24
C LEU A 57 24.59 -11.21 -1.89
N ASP A 58 23.48 -11.82 -2.30
CA ASP A 58 23.44 -13.18 -2.86
C ASP A 58 23.24 -13.18 -4.38
N VAL A 59 23.48 -12.06 -5.06
CA VAL A 59 23.25 -11.91 -6.51
C VAL A 59 24.01 -12.94 -7.35
N ASP A 60 25.19 -13.36 -6.90
CA ASP A 60 26.01 -14.38 -7.59
C ASP A 60 25.44 -15.79 -7.45
N ARG A 61 24.64 -16.04 -6.41
CA ARG A 61 23.95 -17.31 -6.14
C ARG A 61 22.46 -17.25 -6.44
N ALA A 62 22.00 -16.16 -7.05
CA ALA A 62 20.58 -15.93 -7.28
C ALA A 62 19.94 -17.05 -8.10
N ASP A 63 20.65 -17.61 -9.07
CA ASP A 63 20.11 -18.67 -9.93
C ASP A 63 19.90 -19.98 -9.14
N GLU A 64 20.83 -20.35 -8.25
CA GLU A 64 20.65 -21.51 -7.33
C GLU A 64 19.41 -21.29 -6.44
N ILE A 65 19.28 -20.11 -5.85
CA ILE A 65 18.17 -19.76 -4.95
C ILE A 65 16.84 -19.80 -5.70
N ILE A 66 16.81 -19.28 -6.94
CA ILE A 66 15.63 -19.26 -7.79
C ILE A 66 15.25 -20.68 -8.16
N ASP A 67 16.19 -21.49 -8.65
CA ASP A 67 15.93 -22.86 -9.10
C ASP A 67 15.43 -23.73 -7.93
N ASP A 68 16.05 -23.66 -6.75
CA ASP A 68 15.60 -24.35 -5.53
C ASP A 68 14.15 -23.98 -5.16
N ALA A 69 13.83 -22.68 -5.20
CA ALA A 69 12.49 -22.19 -4.86
C ALA A 69 11.45 -22.61 -5.91
N VAL A 70 11.82 -22.57 -7.20
CA VAL A 70 10.98 -22.97 -8.33
C VAL A 70 10.71 -24.47 -8.29
N ASP A 71 11.67 -25.30 -7.88
CA ASP A 71 11.46 -26.74 -7.71
C ASP A 71 10.43 -27.05 -6.61
N VAL A 72 10.49 -26.33 -5.49
CA VAL A 72 9.48 -26.47 -4.43
C VAL A 72 8.11 -26.02 -4.93
N LEU A 73 8.05 -24.93 -5.71
CA LEU A 73 6.80 -24.44 -6.31
C LEU A 73 6.23 -25.44 -7.32
N ALA A 74 7.07 -26.00 -8.18
CA ALA A 74 6.71 -27.04 -9.16
C ALA A 74 6.11 -28.27 -8.46
N ARG A 75 6.72 -28.70 -7.35
CA ARG A 75 6.19 -29.76 -6.50
C ARG A 75 4.82 -29.40 -5.94
N ALA A 76 4.67 -28.21 -5.35
CA ALA A 76 3.40 -27.77 -4.77
C ALA A 76 2.26 -27.71 -5.78
N LYS A 77 2.53 -27.26 -7.01
CA LYS A 77 1.57 -27.19 -8.12
C LYS A 77 0.95 -28.52 -8.52
N ARG A 78 1.62 -29.64 -8.23
CA ARG A 78 1.07 -30.98 -8.48
C ARG A 78 -0.11 -31.31 -7.56
N PHE A 79 -0.27 -30.57 -6.47
CA PHE A 79 -1.29 -30.82 -5.44
C PHE A 79 -2.28 -29.66 -5.28
N ILE A 80 -1.80 -28.41 -5.36
CA ILE A 80 -2.60 -27.22 -5.10
C ILE A 80 -2.88 -26.47 -6.41
N PRO A 81 -4.14 -26.11 -6.72
CA PRO A 81 -4.50 -25.50 -8.01
C PRO A 81 -3.81 -24.15 -8.27
N GLN A 82 -3.76 -23.28 -7.26
CA GLN A 82 -3.14 -21.96 -7.37
C GLN A 82 -1.91 -21.90 -6.47
N VAL A 83 -0.73 -21.86 -7.08
CA VAL A 83 0.51 -21.59 -6.37
C VAL A 83 1.11 -20.32 -6.92
N MET A 84 1.35 -19.35 -6.05
CA MET A 84 1.90 -18.05 -6.41
C MET A 84 3.02 -17.63 -5.48
N VAL A 85 3.78 -16.63 -5.91
CA VAL A 85 4.89 -16.08 -5.14
C VAL A 85 4.49 -14.77 -4.49
N GLU A 86 4.97 -14.53 -3.27
CA GLU A 86 4.85 -13.25 -2.56
C GLU A 86 6.26 -12.70 -2.34
N MET A 87 6.63 -11.61 -3.04
CA MET A 87 8.02 -11.18 -3.15
C MET A 87 8.20 -9.69 -2.82
N PRO A 88 8.89 -9.38 -1.72
CA PRO A 88 9.45 -8.04 -1.51
C PRO A 88 10.51 -7.72 -2.55
N VAL A 89 10.39 -6.58 -3.21
CA VAL A 89 11.29 -6.17 -4.29
C VAL A 89 12.44 -5.35 -3.73
N ILE A 90 13.60 -5.98 -3.60
CA ILE A 90 14.79 -5.33 -3.06
C ILE A 90 15.53 -4.56 -4.16
N PRO A 91 15.79 -3.25 -4.01
CA PRO A 91 16.59 -2.49 -4.96
C PRO A 91 17.95 -3.14 -5.21
N GLY A 92 18.35 -3.26 -6.47
CA GLY A 92 19.61 -3.92 -6.87
C GLY A 92 19.46 -5.40 -7.30
N THR A 93 18.32 -6.04 -7.04
CA THR A 93 18.10 -7.45 -7.46
C THR A 93 17.38 -7.58 -8.82
N GLY A 94 17.15 -6.48 -9.54
CA GLY A 94 16.29 -6.45 -10.74
C GLY A 94 16.60 -7.48 -11.82
N LYS A 95 17.88 -7.77 -12.09
CA LYS A 95 18.27 -8.83 -13.04
C LYS A 95 17.84 -10.23 -12.57
N ALA A 96 18.02 -10.53 -11.29
CA ALA A 96 17.61 -11.79 -10.70
C ALA A 96 16.08 -11.90 -10.63
N MET A 97 15.40 -10.80 -10.30
CA MET A 97 13.94 -10.73 -10.31
C MET A 97 13.34 -11.01 -11.69
N ARG A 98 13.92 -10.46 -12.78
CA ARG A 98 13.48 -10.80 -14.15
C ARG A 98 13.63 -12.29 -14.47
N ARG A 99 14.77 -12.89 -14.13
CA ARG A 99 14.98 -14.34 -14.30
C ARG A 99 14.00 -15.16 -13.46
N LEU A 100 13.68 -14.71 -12.25
CA LEU A 100 12.65 -15.33 -11.44
C LEU A 100 11.28 -15.28 -12.13
N LEU A 101 10.88 -14.14 -12.70
CA LEU A 101 9.63 -14.04 -13.46
C LEU A 101 9.60 -15.04 -14.62
N ASP A 102 10.68 -15.13 -15.40
CA ASP A 102 10.78 -16.08 -16.51
C ASP A 102 10.65 -17.54 -16.03
N ARG A 103 11.30 -17.89 -14.92
CA ARG A 103 11.24 -19.24 -14.34
C ARG A 103 9.85 -19.57 -13.79
N LEU A 104 9.20 -18.61 -13.15
CA LEU A 104 7.83 -18.75 -12.66
C LEU A 104 6.84 -18.91 -13.81
N ASP A 105 7.03 -18.18 -14.91
CA ASP A 105 6.23 -18.34 -16.13
C ASP A 105 6.44 -19.72 -16.76
N GLN A 106 7.70 -20.18 -16.90
CA GLN A 106 8.04 -21.48 -17.47
C GLN A 106 7.43 -22.66 -16.70
N VAL A 107 7.42 -22.60 -15.36
CA VAL A 107 6.79 -23.63 -14.52
C VAL A 107 5.26 -23.45 -14.44
N GLY A 108 4.73 -22.35 -14.99
CA GLY A 108 3.33 -21.98 -15.04
C GLY A 108 2.74 -21.59 -13.69
N ALA A 109 3.50 -20.92 -12.82
CA ALA A 109 2.98 -20.40 -11.56
C ALA A 109 1.72 -19.55 -11.81
N PHE A 110 0.79 -19.54 -10.85
CA PHE A 110 -0.44 -18.77 -11.00
C PHE A 110 -0.16 -17.26 -11.07
N GLY A 111 0.83 -16.80 -10.30
CA GLY A 111 1.25 -15.42 -10.30
C GLY A 111 2.36 -15.10 -9.33
N ILE A 112 2.68 -13.83 -9.25
CA ILE A 112 3.57 -13.23 -8.26
C ILE A 112 2.97 -11.91 -7.79
N ASN A 113 2.96 -11.71 -6.48
CA ASN A 113 2.64 -10.43 -5.86
C ASN A 113 3.95 -9.72 -5.48
N LEU A 114 4.23 -8.60 -6.15
CA LEU A 114 5.32 -7.70 -5.85
C LEU A 114 4.94 -6.76 -4.71
N LEU A 115 5.85 -6.57 -3.78
CA LEU A 115 5.69 -5.70 -2.61
C LEU A 115 6.86 -4.73 -2.55
N GLU A 116 6.58 -3.46 -2.27
CA GLU A 116 7.64 -2.53 -1.90
C GLU A 116 8.35 -3.03 -0.64
N PHE A 117 9.67 -3.08 -0.68
CA PHE A 117 10.48 -3.44 0.46
C PHE A 117 10.56 -2.26 1.42
N CYS A 118 10.34 -2.53 2.71
CA CYS A 118 10.27 -1.51 3.76
C CYS A 118 11.33 -1.78 4.82
N TYR A 119 11.73 -0.72 5.53
CA TYR A 119 12.55 -0.85 6.71
C TYR A 119 11.79 -1.59 7.82
N PRO A 120 12.45 -2.55 8.48
CA PRO A 120 11.91 -3.17 9.69
C PRO A 120 11.89 -2.18 10.86
N MET A 121 11.22 -2.53 11.95
CA MET A 121 11.25 -1.73 13.18
C MET A 121 12.61 -1.74 13.91
N GLY A 122 13.59 -2.56 13.49
CA GLY A 122 14.94 -2.64 14.07
C GLY A 122 15.93 -3.37 13.16
N ALA A 123 17.21 -3.48 13.54
CA ALA A 123 18.32 -3.99 12.70
C ALA A 123 18.58 -3.14 11.43
N TRP A 124 18.55 -1.82 11.59
CA TRP A 124 18.78 -0.87 10.48
C TRP A 124 20.23 -0.87 9.99
N ASP A 125 21.17 -1.27 10.85
CA ASP A 125 22.57 -1.48 10.52
C ASP A 125 22.77 -2.50 9.39
N GLU A 126 21.95 -3.55 9.35
CA GLU A 126 21.99 -4.52 8.24
C GLU A 126 21.48 -3.94 6.91
N PHE A 127 20.55 -2.99 6.96
CA PHE A 127 20.06 -2.27 5.78
C PHE A 127 21.09 -1.23 5.31
N GLU A 128 21.71 -0.52 6.24
CA GLU A 128 22.82 0.40 5.96
C GLU A 128 24.01 -0.34 5.34
N ARG A 129 24.39 -1.50 5.88
CA ARG A 129 25.47 -2.35 5.32
C ARG A 129 25.20 -2.79 3.88
N ARG A 130 23.92 -2.93 3.50
CA ARG A 130 23.48 -3.25 2.13
C ARG A 130 23.35 -2.01 1.24
N GLY A 131 23.59 -0.82 1.77
CA GLY A 131 23.51 0.45 1.04
C GLY A 131 22.08 0.94 0.82
N PHE A 132 21.12 0.44 1.59
CA PHE A 132 19.73 0.90 1.48
C PHE A 132 19.53 2.26 2.14
N SER A 133 18.52 2.98 1.64
CA SER A 133 18.07 4.25 2.20
C SER A 133 16.55 4.32 2.16
N VAL A 134 15.98 5.12 3.06
CA VAL A 134 14.55 5.40 3.09
C VAL A 134 14.19 6.28 1.89
N LYS A 135 13.08 5.98 1.21
CA LYS A 135 12.48 6.83 0.16
C LYS A 135 12.20 8.22 0.75
N ASN A 136 12.53 9.28 0.00
CA ASN A 136 12.34 10.66 0.47
C ASN A 136 11.57 11.52 -0.56
N PRO A 137 10.39 12.06 -0.22
CA PRO A 137 9.64 11.79 1.01
C PRO A 137 9.14 10.33 1.04
N PRO A 138 9.01 9.69 2.23
CA PRO A 138 8.56 8.30 2.31
C PRO A 138 7.12 8.15 1.82
N PHE A 139 6.27 9.12 2.13
CA PHE A 139 4.87 9.19 1.72
C PHE A 139 4.52 10.60 1.22
N PRO A 140 3.56 10.76 0.28
CA PRO A 140 3.09 12.07 -0.17
C PRO A 140 2.47 12.91 0.96
N VAL A 141 1.79 12.23 1.90
CA VAL A 141 1.23 12.78 3.14
C VAL A 141 1.78 11.94 4.28
N LEU A 142 2.54 12.56 5.19
CA LEU A 142 3.07 11.88 6.37
C LEU A 142 1.93 11.64 7.36
N TYR A 143 1.67 10.37 7.67
CA TYR A 143 0.61 9.97 8.58
C TYR A 143 0.93 8.63 9.24
N ASP A 144 0.21 8.30 10.30
CA ASP A 144 0.31 7.03 11.02
C ASP A 144 -0.44 5.92 10.27
N TYR A 145 0.16 5.45 9.19
CA TYR A 145 -0.38 4.34 8.42
C TYR A 145 -0.19 3.03 9.18
N GLY A 146 -1.28 2.28 9.39
CA GLY A 146 -1.30 1.04 10.17
C GLY A 146 -0.67 -0.17 9.45
N TYR A 147 -0.14 0.00 8.25
CA TYR A 147 0.55 -1.09 7.55
C TYR A 147 1.88 -1.42 8.22
N ALA A 148 2.11 -2.71 8.48
CA ALA A 148 3.30 -3.18 9.19
C ALA A 148 4.63 -2.95 8.44
N GLY A 149 4.59 -2.75 7.12
CA GLY A 149 5.76 -2.29 6.38
C GLY A 149 5.97 -0.81 6.68
N GLY A 150 6.97 -0.50 7.50
CA GLY A 150 7.24 0.86 7.98
C GLY A 150 7.65 1.83 6.87
N LEU A 151 8.92 2.24 6.85
CA LEU A 151 9.38 3.23 5.86
C LEU A 151 9.81 2.54 4.55
N PRO A 152 9.28 2.92 3.38
CA PRO A 152 9.67 2.32 2.11
C PRO A 152 11.14 2.57 1.78
N LEU A 153 11.78 1.59 1.13
CA LEU A 153 13.12 1.75 0.59
C LEU A 153 13.10 2.54 -0.71
N ALA A 154 14.08 3.43 -0.87
CA ALA A 154 14.29 4.15 -2.11
C ALA A 154 14.54 3.18 -3.28
N GLY A 155 13.83 3.41 -4.40
CA GLY A 155 13.96 2.61 -5.63
C GLY A 155 13.19 1.29 -5.66
N SER A 156 12.59 0.84 -4.55
CA SER A 156 11.83 -0.42 -4.53
C SER A 156 10.54 -0.33 -5.35
N GLU A 157 9.79 0.76 -5.21
CA GLU A 157 8.61 1.04 -6.03
C GLU A 157 8.94 1.09 -7.52
N SER A 158 9.98 1.84 -7.90
CA SER A 158 10.43 1.94 -9.29
C SER A 158 10.75 0.56 -9.86
N LEU A 159 11.45 -0.28 -9.10
CA LEU A 159 11.75 -1.63 -9.53
C LEU A 159 10.51 -2.53 -9.62
N CYS A 160 9.51 -2.36 -8.75
CA CYS A 160 8.22 -3.05 -8.90
C CYS A 160 7.54 -2.70 -10.23
N LEU A 161 7.53 -1.42 -10.60
CA LEU A 161 6.95 -0.93 -11.84
C LEU A 161 7.74 -1.42 -13.07
N GLU A 162 9.08 -1.39 -13.02
CA GLU A 162 9.94 -1.94 -14.07
C GLU A 162 9.70 -3.45 -14.28
N LEU A 163 9.43 -4.21 -13.21
CA LEU A 163 9.14 -5.64 -13.31
C LEU A 163 7.74 -5.92 -13.89
N LEU A 164 6.76 -5.06 -13.60
CA LEU A 164 5.46 -5.10 -14.27
C LEU A 164 5.60 -4.81 -15.76
N GLU A 165 6.34 -3.77 -16.13
CA GLU A 165 6.61 -3.40 -17.52
C GLU A 165 7.33 -4.54 -18.26
N TYR A 166 8.37 -5.10 -17.65
CA TYR A 166 9.07 -6.27 -18.21
C TYR A 166 8.13 -7.45 -18.49
N ALA A 167 7.24 -7.80 -17.55
CA ALA A 167 6.31 -8.91 -17.74
C ALA A 167 5.34 -8.67 -18.90
N LEU A 168 4.93 -7.41 -19.12
CA LEU A 168 4.10 -7.01 -20.25
C LEU A 168 4.86 -7.07 -21.57
N ASP A 169 6.08 -6.53 -21.59
CA ASP A 169 6.92 -6.46 -22.79
C ASP A 169 7.33 -7.85 -23.30
N GLU A 170 7.69 -8.76 -22.39
CA GLU A 170 8.04 -10.14 -22.73
C GLU A 170 6.80 -11.03 -22.96
N GLY A 171 5.59 -10.51 -22.71
CA GLY A 171 4.34 -11.23 -22.94
C GLY A 171 4.18 -12.46 -22.06
N LEU A 172 4.62 -12.38 -20.79
CA LEU A 172 4.53 -13.49 -19.85
C LEU A 172 3.05 -13.88 -19.60
N SER A 173 2.81 -15.18 -19.46
CA SER A 173 1.49 -15.71 -19.06
C SER A 173 1.24 -15.61 -17.56
N LEU A 174 2.31 -15.45 -16.78
CA LEU A 174 2.31 -15.26 -15.33
C LEU A 174 1.49 -14.03 -14.91
N GLY A 175 0.58 -14.20 -13.95
CA GLY A 175 -0.10 -13.06 -13.33
C GLY A 175 0.86 -12.24 -12.46
N VAL A 176 1.29 -11.07 -12.92
CA VAL A 176 2.14 -10.16 -12.13
C VAL A 176 1.28 -9.06 -11.52
N HIS A 177 1.21 -9.03 -10.20
CA HIS A 177 0.46 -8.03 -9.45
C HIS A 177 1.40 -7.21 -8.58
N TYR A 178 1.17 -5.89 -8.48
CA TYR A 178 1.90 -5.01 -7.58
C TYR A 178 0.98 -4.52 -6.47
N CYS A 179 1.18 -5.02 -5.26
CA CYS A 179 0.45 -4.57 -4.07
C CYS A 179 1.20 -3.39 -3.43
N SER A 180 1.05 -2.21 -4.05
CA SER A 180 1.72 -0.98 -3.62
C SER A 180 1.40 -0.59 -2.16
N LEU A 181 2.31 0.13 -1.51
CA LEU A 181 2.02 0.76 -0.22
C LEU A 181 0.93 1.82 -0.38
N GLU A 182 0.98 2.57 -1.48
CA GLU A 182 -0.01 3.60 -1.81
C GLU A 182 -1.44 3.04 -1.77
N ASN A 183 -1.69 1.85 -2.33
CA ASN A 183 -3.02 1.23 -2.29
C ASN A 183 -3.46 0.92 -0.86
N LYS A 184 -2.56 0.42 -0.01
CA LYS A 184 -2.86 0.11 1.40
C LYS A 184 -3.14 1.38 2.20
N HIS A 185 -2.38 2.44 1.96
CA HIS A 185 -2.58 3.73 2.61
C HIS A 185 -3.91 4.36 2.20
N ARG A 186 -4.25 4.33 0.91
CA ARG A 186 -5.55 4.83 0.43
C ARG A 186 -6.72 4.05 0.98
N ASP A 187 -6.61 2.74 1.11
CA ASP A 187 -7.65 1.91 1.74
C ASP A 187 -7.90 2.35 3.19
N GLN A 188 -6.84 2.55 3.97
CA GLN A 188 -6.95 3.07 5.33
C GLN A 188 -7.65 4.43 5.35
N ILE A 189 -7.20 5.40 4.55
CA ILE A 189 -7.81 6.74 4.51
C ILE A 189 -9.26 6.66 4.04
N CYS A 190 -9.57 5.79 3.09
CA CYS A 190 -10.92 5.58 2.57
C CYS A 190 -11.88 5.09 3.66
N VAL A 191 -11.45 4.11 4.46
CA VAL A 191 -12.23 3.56 5.57
C VAL A 191 -12.36 4.60 6.68
N GLN A 192 -11.26 5.22 7.11
CA GLN A 192 -11.25 6.23 8.18
C GLN A 192 -12.15 7.42 7.85
N ASN A 193 -11.99 8.03 6.67
CA ASN A 193 -12.83 9.15 6.23
C ASN A 193 -14.25 8.73 5.82
N GLY A 194 -14.56 7.42 5.86
CA GLY A 194 -15.90 6.89 5.73
C GLY A 194 -16.63 6.69 7.06
N ALA A 195 -15.93 6.79 8.19
CA ALA A 195 -16.49 6.48 9.51
C ALA A 195 -17.50 7.53 10.02
N CYS A 196 -17.36 8.79 9.60
CA CYS A 196 -18.24 9.89 10.02
C CYS A 196 -18.41 10.92 8.89
N SER A 197 -19.55 11.62 8.87
CA SER A 197 -19.76 12.75 7.95
C SER A 197 -19.13 14.04 8.48
N VAL A 198 -18.47 14.79 7.61
CA VAL A 198 -17.98 16.15 7.88
C VAL A 198 -18.87 17.21 7.24
N ASP A 199 -18.69 18.47 7.60
CA ASP A 199 -19.42 19.59 6.99
C ASP A 199 -19.09 19.68 5.48
N ALA A 200 -20.05 19.25 4.65
CA ALA A 200 -19.95 19.25 3.19
C ALA A 200 -19.94 20.65 2.57
N GLY A 201 -20.18 21.70 3.36
CA GLY A 201 -20.01 23.10 2.99
C GLY A 201 -18.57 23.62 3.21
N VAL A 202 -17.72 22.88 3.92
CA VAL A 202 -16.33 23.27 4.24
C VAL A 202 -15.29 22.27 3.73
N TYR A 203 -15.63 20.98 3.73
CA TYR A 203 -14.74 19.89 3.36
C TYR A 203 -15.23 19.14 2.13
N GLU A 204 -14.28 18.70 1.33
CA GLU A 204 -14.49 17.79 0.19
C GLU A 204 -13.71 16.51 0.44
N ARG A 205 -14.34 15.35 0.25
CA ARG A 205 -13.59 14.09 0.20
C ARG A 205 -13.07 13.89 -1.21
N ASP A 206 -11.75 13.88 -1.37
CA ASP A 206 -11.12 13.71 -2.67
C ASP A 206 -11.42 12.31 -3.23
N PRO A 207 -11.87 12.17 -4.49
CA PRO A 207 -12.24 10.88 -5.04
C PRO A 207 -11.04 9.98 -5.41
N HIS A 208 -9.82 10.52 -5.42
CA HIS A 208 -8.61 9.81 -5.84
C HIS A 208 -7.76 9.35 -4.65
N ASP A 209 -7.54 10.23 -3.68
CA ASP A 209 -6.72 9.94 -2.49
C ASP A 209 -7.52 9.78 -1.19
N PHE A 210 -8.83 10.02 -1.24
CA PHE A 210 -9.79 9.87 -0.14
C PHE A 210 -9.57 10.76 1.06
N PHE A 211 -8.56 11.64 1.06
CA PHE A 211 -8.38 12.61 2.13
C PHE A 211 -9.50 13.66 2.10
N LEU A 212 -9.75 14.27 3.25
CA LEU A 212 -10.61 15.44 3.38
C LEU A 212 -9.81 16.70 3.01
N LYS A 213 -10.26 17.43 2.02
CA LYS A 213 -9.63 18.66 1.52
C LYS A 213 -10.47 19.86 1.90
N THR A 214 -9.81 20.91 2.37
CA THR A 214 -10.39 22.25 2.52
C THR A 214 -9.38 23.30 2.04
N VAL A 215 -9.83 24.52 1.76
CA VAL A 215 -8.94 25.64 1.44
C VAL A 215 -8.94 26.60 2.62
N LYS A 216 -7.74 27.00 3.04
CA LYS A 216 -7.52 27.90 4.18
C LYS A 216 -6.84 29.18 3.73
N VAL A 217 -7.22 30.28 4.38
CA VAL A 217 -6.45 31.52 4.47
C VAL A 217 -6.11 31.78 5.93
N PHE A 218 -5.09 32.60 6.18
CA PHE A 218 -4.56 32.84 7.53
C PHE A 218 -4.42 34.33 7.85
N ASP A 219 -4.43 34.65 9.14
CA ASP A 219 -4.13 35.97 9.69
C ASP A 219 -4.93 37.11 9.02
N GLY A 220 -4.23 38.11 8.47
CA GLY A 220 -4.84 39.28 7.84
C GLY A 220 -5.73 38.95 6.63
N ASP A 221 -5.47 37.83 5.96
CA ASP A 221 -6.18 37.41 4.75
C ASP A 221 -7.59 36.91 5.06
N VAL A 222 -7.84 36.46 6.30
CA VAL A 222 -9.16 35.97 6.77
C VAL A 222 -10.25 37.01 6.49
N SER A 223 -9.99 38.28 6.82
CA SER A 223 -10.98 39.35 6.65
C SER A 223 -11.34 39.61 5.19
N LEU A 224 -10.37 39.46 4.28
CA LEU A 224 -10.55 39.66 2.84
C LEU A 224 -11.32 38.49 2.23
N ALA A 225 -10.89 37.26 2.50
CA ALA A 225 -11.54 36.05 2.01
C ALA A 225 -12.98 35.95 2.50
N ARG A 226 -13.21 36.20 3.79
CA ARG A 226 -14.55 36.17 4.40
C ARG A 226 -15.51 37.11 3.68
N ARG A 227 -15.13 38.39 3.51
CA ARG A 227 -15.98 39.38 2.82
C ARG A 227 -16.29 38.96 1.39
N ALA A 228 -15.33 38.39 0.68
CA ALA A 228 -15.54 37.94 -0.69
C ALA A 228 -16.49 36.73 -0.77
N LEU A 229 -16.34 35.75 0.11
CA LEU A 229 -17.25 34.61 0.21
C LEU A 229 -18.67 35.06 0.55
N GLU A 230 -18.84 35.91 1.56
CA GLU A 230 -20.13 36.47 1.97
C GLU A 230 -20.79 37.28 0.83
N ALA A 231 -20.01 38.08 0.09
CA ALA A 231 -20.51 38.84 -1.07
C ALA A 231 -21.01 37.95 -2.21
N CYS A 232 -20.47 36.73 -2.34
CA CYS A 232 -20.95 35.71 -3.27
C CYS A 232 -22.05 34.81 -2.68
N GLY A 233 -22.58 35.12 -1.50
CA GLY A 233 -23.64 34.35 -0.83
C GLY A 233 -23.16 33.05 -0.20
N ILE A 234 -21.84 32.87 -0.01
CA ILE A 234 -21.26 31.68 0.60
C ILE A 234 -21.14 31.90 2.11
N GLY A 235 -22.09 31.36 2.87
CA GLY A 235 -22.10 31.39 4.34
C GLY A 235 -21.47 30.17 5.01
N ALA A 236 -21.16 29.11 4.23
CA ALA A 236 -20.54 27.89 4.74
C ALA A 236 -19.01 28.02 4.71
N PHE A 237 -18.44 28.36 5.86
CA PHE A 237 -17.00 28.39 6.14
C PHE A 237 -16.79 28.19 7.65
N SER A 238 -15.60 27.73 8.03
CA SER A 238 -15.19 27.55 9.42
C SER A 238 -14.18 28.62 9.80
N LEU A 239 -14.39 29.30 10.93
CA LEU A 239 -13.38 30.15 11.55
C LEU A 239 -12.67 29.34 12.63
N GLU A 240 -11.38 29.14 12.46
CA GLU A 240 -10.51 28.31 13.30
C GLU A 240 -9.47 29.19 14.00
N ASP A 241 -8.80 28.64 15.00
CA ASP A 241 -7.69 29.31 15.72
C ASP A 241 -8.04 30.73 16.20
N GLU A 242 -9.18 30.86 16.90
CA GLU A 242 -9.70 32.15 17.40
C GLU A 242 -9.94 33.20 16.29
N GLY A 243 -10.18 32.73 15.06
CA GLY A 243 -10.42 33.56 13.88
C GLY A 243 -9.15 33.93 13.10
N LEU A 244 -8.01 33.34 13.44
CA LEU A 244 -6.75 33.47 12.69
C LEU A 244 -6.71 32.58 11.45
N SER A 245 -7.65 31.64 11.30
CA SER A 245 -7.80 30.89 10.06
C SER A 245 -9.25 30.81 9.61
N LEU A 246 -9.45 30.82 8.29
CA LEU A 246 -10.75 30.57 7.67
C LEU A 246 -10.62 29.42 6.69
N ALA A 247 -11.33 28.33 6.95
CA ALA A 247 -11.45 27.16 6.08
C ALA A 247 -12.76 27.19 5.29
N PHE A 248 -12.72 26.87 4.00
CA PHE A 248 -13.88 26.85 3.12
C PHE A 248 -13.75 25.79 2.02
N HIS A 249 -14.88 25.37 1.46
CA HIS A 249 -14.90 24.28 0.50
C HIS A 249 -14.07 24.57 -0.77
N PRO A 250 -13.25 23.63 -1.27
CA PRO A 250 -12.39 23.82 -2.44
C PRO A 250 -13.09 24.36 -3.71
N ARG A 251 -14.34 23.95 -3.97
CA ARG A 251 -15.20 24.52 -5.04
C ARG A 251 -15.28 26.05 -5.11
N HIS A 252 -15.04 26.77 -4.00
CA HIS A 252 -15.11 28.24 -3.93
C HIS A 252 -13.76 28.93 -4.10
N ILE A 253 -12.69 28.19 -4.40
CA ILE A 253 -11.32 28.71 -4.51
C ILE A 253 -11.20 29.90 -5.47
N SER A 254 -11.92 29.88 -6.59
CA SER A 254 -11.88 30.92 -7.62
C SER A 254 -12.40 32.28 -7.14
N ILE A 255 -13.26 32.32 -6.12
CA ILE A 255 -13.77 33.56 -5.51
C ILE A 255 -12.64 34.30 -4.79
N VAL A 256 -11.81 33.55 -4.07
CA VAL A 256 -10.79 34.09 -3.18
C VAL A 256 -9.44 34.23 -3.88
N GLN A 257 -9.16 33.40 -4.87
CA GLN A 257 -7.90 33.39 -5.62
C GLN A 257 -7.63 34.70 -6.39
N ALA A 258 -8.67 35.47 -6.70
CA ALA A 258 -8.54 36.79 -7.33
C ALA A 258 -8.08 37.91 -6.35
N LEU A 259 -8.05 37.62 -5.05
CA LEU A 259 -7.67 38.57 -4.01
C LEU A 259 -6.17 38.52 -3.74
N PRO A 260 -5.57 39.57 -3.17
CA PRO A 260 -4.18 39.58 -2.74
C PRO A 260 -4.02 38.79 -1.42
N VAL A 261 -4.30 37.49 -1.45
CA VAL A 261 -4.25 36.59 -0.29
C VAL A 261 -3.47 35.32 -0.63
N VAL A 262 -2.90 34.67 0.39
CA VAL A 262 -2.26 33.37 0.24
C VAL A 262 -3.25 32.27 0.57
N LEU A 263 -3.57 31.46 -0.44
CA LEU A 263 -4.42 30.28 -0.28
C LEU A 263 -3.56 29.04 -0.02
N CYS A 264 -3.98 28.25 0.96
CA CYS A 264 -3.39 26.94 1.22
C CYS A 264 -4.47 25.86 1.10
N ARG A 265 -4.17 24.77 0.39
CA ARG A 265 -4.95 23.54 0.46
C ARG A 265 -4.53 22.79 1.71
N SER A 266 -5.50 22.50 2.56
CA SER A 266 -5.34 21.66 3.74
C SER A 266 -5.79 20.23 3.42
N ILE A 267 -4.94 19.27 3.77
CA ILE A 267 -5.19 17.83 3.62
C ILE A 267 -5.41 17.25 5.01
N ASN A 268 -6.54 16.58 5.20
CA ASN A 268 -7.05 16.20 6.50
C ASN A 268 -7.56 14.76 6.53
N VAL A 269 -7.63 14.19 7.72
CA VAL A 269 -8.18 12.86 8.00
C VAL A 269 -9.08 12.90 9.23
N LEU A 270 -10.06 12.00 9.30
CA LEU A 270 -10.81 11.75 10.53
C LEU A 270 -10.00 10.86 11.48
N GLU A 271 -9.83 11.33 12.71
CA GLU A 271 -9.27 10.55 13.81
C GLU A 271 -10.36 10.29 14.85
N GLU A 272 -10.47 9.04 15.31
CA GLU A 272 -11.29 8.69 16.46
C GLU A 272 -10.52 9.00 17.75
N THR A 273 -11.17 9.70 18.66
CA THR A 273 -10.65 10.06 19.97
C THR A 273 -11.60 9.59 21.06
N ALA A 274 -11.20 9.71 22.33
CA ALA A 274 -12.09 9.38 23.47
C ALA A 274 -13.40 10.19 23.47
N ASP A 275 -13.38 11.40 22.90
CA ASP A 275 -14.52 12.33 22.87
C ASP A 275 -15.30 12.30 21.53
N GLY A 276 -14.95 11.38 20.63
CA GLY A 276 -15.55 11.23 19.31
C GLY A 276 -14.57 11.51 18.17
N PHE A 277 -15.10 11.84 16.98
CA PHE A 277 -14.28 12.07 15.79
C PHE A 277 -13.80 13.52 15.69
N ILE A 278 -12.53 13.71 15.35
CA ILE A 278 -11.95 15.01 15.00
C ILE A 278 -11.47 14.99 13.55
N VAL A 279 -11.42 16.18 12.94
CA VAL A 279 -10.71 16.37 11.66
C VAL A 279 -9.29 16.81 11.99
N ARG A 280 -8.32 15.96 11.70
CA ARG A 280 -6.89 16.23 11.86
C ARG A 280 -6.33 16.79 10.55
N GLU A 281 -5.73 17.97 10.62
CA GLU A 281 -4.90 18.51 9.55
C GLU A 281 -3.53 17.81 9.52
N LEU A 282 -3.15 17.29 8.35
CA LEU A 282 -1.91 16.54 8.15
C LEU A 282 -0.88 17.31 7.33
N LYS A 283 -1.35 18.13 6.38
CA LYS A 283 -0.48 18.84 5.45
C LYS A 283 -1.15 20.11 4.94
N LEU A 284 -0.37 21.16 4.81
CA LEU A 284 -0.74 22.40 4.13
C LEU A 284 0.14 22.57 2.90
N GLU A 285 -0.49 22.91 1.77
CA GLU A 285 0.19 23.18 0.51
C GLU A 285 -0.30 24.49 -0.08
N PRO A 286 0.58 25.43 -0.46
CA PRO A 286 0.16 26.63 -1.16
C PRO A 286 -0.57 26.27 -2.45
N VAL A 287 -1.73 26.89 -2.67
CA VAL A 287 -2.44 26.80 -3.94
C VAL A 287 -1.64 27.60 -4.96
N LYS A 288 -0.94 26.92 -5.87
CA LYS A 288 -0.21 27.58 -6.94
C LYS A 288 -1.20 28.25 -7.90
N GLY A 289 -0.96 29.52 -8.22
CA GLY A 289 -1.68 30.23 -9.27
C GLY A 289 -1.48 29.54 -10.63
N ALA A 290 -2.54 29.50 -11.43
CA ALA A 290 -2.48 29.08 -12.83
C ALA A 290 -1.64 30.05 -13.67
#